data_AF-A0A7X5N6D5-F1
#
_entry.id   AF-A0A7X5N6D5-F1
#
_cell.length_a   1.000
_cell.length_b   1.000
_cell.length_c   1.000
_cell.angle_alpha   90.00
_cell.angle_beta   90.00
_cell.angle_gamma   90.00
#
_symmetry.space_group_name_H-M   'P 1'
#
loop_
_entity.id
_entity.type
_entity.pdbx_description
1 polymer ?
#
loop_
_entity_poly.entity_id
_entity_poly.type
_entity_poly.pdbx_seq_one_letter_code
_entity_poly.pdbx_strand_id
1 'polypeptide(L)' 'MAVYVDDAVHPWREQRWAHLLGDTLDELHAMAARLGIPRRAFQNKLSGAHYDVSATLRAEAIA' A
#
# COMPACT_ATOMS: atom_id res chain seq x y z
N MET A 1 10.72 5.61 -9.06
CA MET A 1 10.50 4.69 -7.94
C MET A 1 9.38 3.76 -8.34
N ALA A 2 9.64 2.47 -8.40
CA ALA A 2 8.65 1.48 -8.77
C ALA A 2 8.09 0.83 -7.51
N VAL A 3 6.77 0.67 -7.47
CA VAL A 3 6.05 -0.06 -6.43
C VAL A 3 5.03 -0.93 -7.12
N TYR A 4 4.60 -1.97 -6.43
CA TYR A 4 3.53 -2.84 -6.87
C TYR A 4 2.30 -2.57 -6.01
N VAL A 5 1.13 -2.52 -6.63
CA VAL A 5 -0.15 -2.51 -5.92
C VAL A 5 -1.04 -3.57 -6.53
N ASP A 6 -1.59 -4.46 -5.71
CA ASP A 6 -2.51 -5.49 -6.19
C ASP A 6 -3.92 -4.93 -6.41
N ASP A 7 -4.85 -5.78 -6.82
CA ASP A 7 -6.24 -5.40 -6.96
C ASP A 7 -6.91 -5.22 -5.60
N ALA A 8 -7.70 -4.16 -5.46
CA ALA A 8 -8.46 -3.91 -4.24
C ALA A 8 -9.63 -4.91 -4.11
N VAL A 9 -9.36 -6.10 -3.60
CA VAL A 9 -10.33 -7.20 -3.47
C VAL A 9 -10.72 -7.49 -2.03
N HIS A 10 -9.94 -7.02 -1.04
CA HIS A 10 -10.16 -7.33 0.36
C HIS A 10 -11.25 -6.44 0.99
N PRO A 11 -12.40 -6.98 1.42
CA PRO A 11 -13.47 -6.18 2.01
C PRO A 11 -13.18 -5.86 3.48
N TRP A 12 -13.16 -4.57 3.84
CA TRP A 12 -13.05 -4.13 5.23
C TRP A 12 -13.61 -2.71 5.40
N ARG A 13 -14.44 -2.50 6.43
CA ARG A 13 -15.10 -1.22 6.75
C ARG A 13 -15.76 -0.55 5.52
N GLU A 14 -16.63 -1.30 4.84
CA GLU A 14 -17.39 -0.82 3.67
C GLU A 14 -16.52 -0.39 2.47
N GLN A 15 -15.22 -0.69 2.51
CA GLN A 15 -14.27 -0.40 1.44
C GLN A 15 -13.59 -1.68 0.96
N ARG A 16 -12.99 -1.58 -0.22
CA ARG A 16 -12.05 -2.59 -0.72
C ARG A 16 -10.62 -2.10 -0.56
N TRP A 17 -9.74 -3.04 -0.23
CA TRP A 17 -8.35 -2.78 0.11
C TRP A 17 -7.42 -3.62 -0.76
N ALA A 18 -6.26 -3.05 -1.03
CA ALA A 18 -5.14 -3.60 -1.77
C ALA A 18 -3.87 -3.52 -0.92
N HIS A 19 -2.86 -4.32 -1.26
CA HIS A 19 -1.53 -4.23 -0.69
C HIS A 19 -0.62 -3.42 -1.60
N LEU A 20 0.05 -2.43 -1.01
CA LEU A 20 1.16 -1.72 -1.60
C LEU A 20 2.48 -2.39 -1.19
N LEU A 21 3.30 -2.72 -2.17
CA LEU A 21 4.56 -3.46 -2.06
C LEU A 21 5.68 -2.70 -2.78
N GLY A 22 6.94 -2.96 -2.43
CA GLY A 22 8.11 -2.43 -3.14
C GLY A 22 9.28 -3.40 -3.08
N ASP A 23 10.21 -3.27 -4.02
CA ASP A 23 11.42 -4.10 -4.07
C ASP A 23 12.34 -3.82 -2.87
N THR A 24 12.34 -2.56 -2.40
CA THR A 24 13.01 -2.14 -1.18
C THR A 24 12.07 -1.45 -0.20
N LEU A 25 12.43 -1.45 1.09
CA LEU A 25 11.69 -0.72 2.12
C LEU A 25 11.68 0.79 1.87
N ASP A 26 12.77 1.35 1.35
CA ASP A 26 12.86 2.77 1.04
C ASP A 26 11.85 3.16 -0.04
N GLU A 27 11.72 2.35 -1.08
CA GLU A 27 10.74 2.59 -2.14
C GLU A 27 9.31 2.48 -1.63
N LEU A 28 9.03 1.47 -0.80
CA LEU A 28 7.73 1.26 -0.17
C LEU A 28 7.37 2.44 0.75
N HIS A 29 8.28 2.88 1.62
CA HIS A 29 8.04 3.98 2.55
C HIS A 29 7.87 5.31 1.84
N ALA A 30 8.67 5.57 0.81
CA ALA A 30 8.57 6.81 0.05
C ALA A 30 7.25 6.89 -0.74
N MET A 31 6.74 5.77 -1.27
CA MET A 31 5.40 5.78 -1.88
C MET A 31 4.30 5.97 -0.83
N ALA A 32 4.37 5.26 0.30
CA ALA A 32 3.39 5.42 1.38
C ALA A 32 3.33 6.87 1.89
N ALA A 33 4.49 7.53 2.02
CA ALA A 33 4.58 8.94 2.38
C ALA A 33 3.94 9.85 1.32
N ARG A 34 4.14 9.58 0.02
CA ARG A 34 3.50 10.31 -1.09
C ARG A 34 1.97 10.21 -1.04
N LEU A 35 1.45 9.06 -0.67
CA LEU A 35 0.01 8.79 -0.49
C LEU A 35 -0.55 9.30 0.86
N GLY A 36 0.27 9.96 1.69
CA GLY A 36 -0.14 10.45 3.01
C GLY A 36 -0.39 9.36 4.05
N ILE A 37 0.08 8.12 3.81
CA ILE A 37 -0.09 6.99 4.71
C ILE A 37 0.94 7.07 5.84
N PRO A 38 0.52 7.06 7.12
CA PRO A 38 1.45 7.24 8.22
C PRO A 38 2.36 6.01 8.41
N ARG A 39 3.61 6.23 8.83
CA ARG A 39 4.61 5.16 9.03
C ARG A 39 4.15 4.02 9.94
N ARG A 40 3.29 4.31 10.93
CA ARG A 40 2.69 3.32 11.84
C ARG A 40 1.77 2.29 11.16
N ALA A 41 1.28 2.59 9.95
CA ALA A 41 0.45 1.67 9.17
C ALA A 41 1.29 0.62 8.42
N PHE A 42 2.63 0.71 8.50
CA PHE A 42 3.52 -0.28 7.92
C PHE A 42 3.33 -1.65 8.59
N GLN A 43 3.26 -2.67 7.75
CA GLN A 43 3.17 -4.06 8.20
C GLN A 43 4.38 -4.85 7.70
N ASN A 44 5.13 -5.40 8.64
CA ASN A 44 6.17 -6.39 8.36
C ASN A 44 5.68 -7.75 8.85
N LYS A 45 5.19 -8.58 7.92
CA LYS A 45 4.58 -9.89 8.20
C LYS A 45 5.31 -10.97 7.43
N LEU A 46 5.05 -12.24 7.76
CA LEU A 46 5.57 -13.39 7.00
C LEU A 46 5.13 -13.37 5.53
N SER A 47 3.98 -12.75 5.23
CA SER A 47 3.47 -12.55 3.87
C SER A 47 4.18 -11.42 3.11
N GLY A 48 5.11 -10.70 3.73
CA GLY A 48 5.86 -9.60 3.13
C GLY A 48 5.63 -8.25 3.80
N ALA A 49 6.55 -7.33 3.54
CA ALA A 49 6.50 -5.94 3.99
C ALA A 49 5.56 -5.12 3.09
N HIS A 50 4.51 -4.51 3.66
CA HIS A 50 3.49 -3.82 2.88
C HIS A 50 2.79 -2.70 3.66
N TYR A 51 1.97 -1.94 2.94
CA TYR A 51 0.90 -1.09 3.48
C TYR A 51 -0.43 -1.51 2.87
N ASP A 52 -1.50 -1.46 3.67
CA ASP A 52 -2.86 -1.60 3.15
C ASP A 52 -3.34 -0.25 2.62
N VAL A 53 -3.85 -0.22 1.41
CA VAL A 53 -4.37 0.97 0.74
C VAL A 53 -5.83 0.76 0.34
N SER A 54 -6.66 1.78 0.51
CA SER A 54 -8.04 1.75 0.03
C SER A 54 -8.08 1.77 -1.50
N ALA A 55 -9.22 1.38 -2.09
CA ALA A 55 -9.42 1.47 -3.54
C ALA A 55 -9.15 2.87 -4.12
N THR A 56 -9.44 3.93 -3.36
CA THR A 56 -9.11 5.32 -3.73
C THR A 56 -7.61 5.56 -3.76
N LEU A 57 -6.89 5.20 -2.69
CA LEU A 57 -5.43 5.36 -2.62
C LEU A 57 -4.70 4.49 -3.64
N ARG A 58 -5.24 3.30 -3.97
CA ARG A 58 -4.74 2.48 -5.09
C ARG A 58 -4.81 3.23 -6.42
N ALA A 59 -5.92 3.91 -6.71
CA ALA A 59 -6.05 4.67 -7.94
C ALA A 59 -5.01 5.81 -8.02
N GLU A 60 -4.74 6.48 -6.89
CA GLU A 60 -3.68 7.50 -6.78
C GLU A 60 -2.26 6.93 -6.90
N ALA A 61 -2.05 5.67 -6.49
CA ALA A 61 -0.76 4.99 -6.62
C ALA A 61 -0.42 4.64 -8.08
N ILE A 62 -1.44 4.44 -8.92
CA ILE A 62 -1.30 4.04 -10.33
C ILE A 62 -1.23 5.26 -11.27
N ALA A 63 -1.74 6.42 -10.84
CA ALA A 63 -1.72 7.68 -11.60
C ALA A 63 -0.34 8.33 -11.60
#